data_AF-A0A2T5FUM8-F1
#
_entry.id   AF-A0A2T5FUM8-F1
#
_cell.length_a   1.000
_cell.length_b   1.000
_cell.length_c   1.000
_cell.angle_alpha   90.00
_cell.angle_beta   90.00
_cell.angle_gamma   90.00
#
_symmetry.space_group_name_H-M   'P 1'
#
loop_
_entity.id
_entity.type
_entity.pdbx_description
1 polymer ?
#
loop_
_entity_poly.entity_id
_entity_poly.type
_entity_poly.pdbx_seq_one_letter_code
_entity_poly.pdbx_strand_id
1 'polypeptide(L)'
;MRKLARLVSAKAPTYLHFAKAEPSWVAMFVLARFSLVRRLAWARPRNWSMPRGSTIFEEADAGEIAASLRRDGLYRPLKLPAEIVAEIMAFAQRMPCFADKDRSAEFLPRDIGQAQARRGKAIVTGHYLDRTEQCPALVRVANDALLMDVARAYLGGDPKLIRLRLWWSFPAPAASEGQRRLAAQDHYHYDLGDWREIKVFFYLTPVDAKAGPHVYIKRSHRAHSLADQLSPFLGRPRREVLRRYGPENVVVLHGDAGEGFVEDPYGFHMATSVTGSPRLMLEISFGPSTPSRRRYYDERIGGN
;
A
#
# COMPACT_ATOMS: atom_id res chain seq x y z
N MET A 1 -14.03 19.81 -17.35
CA MET A 1 -14.06 18.60 -18.21
C MET A 1 -12.68 18.09 -18.65
N ARG A 2 -11.75 18.94 -19.13
CA ARG A 2 -10.40 18.49 -19.61
C ARG A 2 -9.54 17.73 -18.58
N LYS A 3 -9.51 18.18 -17.30
CA LYS A 3 -8.77 17.49 -16.21
C LYS A 3 -9.35 16.11 -15.89
N LEU A 4 -10.68 15.98 -15.98
CA LEU A 4 -11.42 14.75 -15.72
C LEU A 4 -11.13 13.69 -16.80
N ALA A 5 -11.24 14.11 -18.07
CA ALA A 5 -10.91 13.26 -19.21
C ALA A 5 -9.46 12.75 -19.13
N ARG A 6 -8.50 13.63 -18.80
CA ARG A 6 -7.08 13.24 -18.67
C ARG A 6 -6.83 12.20 -17.57
N LEU A 7 -7.50 12.32 -16.43
CA LEU A 7 -7.38 11.35 -15.32
C LEU A 7 -8.00 9.99 -15.67
N VAL A 8 -9.14 10.00 -16.36
CA VAL A 8 -9.80 8.78 -16.83
C VAL A 8 -8.94 8.11 -17.90
N SER A 9 -8.47 8.85 -18.90
CA SER A 9 -7.60 8.32 -19.97
C SER A 9 -6.30 7.72 -19.43
N ALA A 10 -5.70 8.29 -18.37
CA ALA A 10 -4.48 7.76 -17.78
C ALA A 10 -4.65 6.39 -17.09
N LYS A 11 -5.85 6.08 -16.57
CA LYS A 11 -6.13 4.80 -15.88
C LYS A 11 -6.92 3.81 -16.73
N ALA A 12 -7.62 4.27 -17.77
CA ALA A 12 -8.49 3.45 -18.61
C ALA A 12 -7.79 2.23 -19.23
N PRO A 13 -6.55 2.31 -19.77
CA PRO A 13 -5.88 1.13 -20.34
C PRO A 13 -5.66 0.02 -19.30
N THR A 14 -5.25 0.40 -18.09
CA THR A 14 -5.04 -0.54 -16.98
C THR A 14 -6.36 -1.16 -16.53
N TYR A 15 -7.41 -0.36 -16.36
CA TYR A 15 -8.74 -0.86 -15.96
C TYR A 15 -9.40 -1.74 -17.03
N LEU A 16 -9.29 -1.37 -18.30
CA LEU A 16 -9.83 -2.17 -19.40
C LEU A 16 -9.15 -3.54 -19.49
N HIS A 17 -7.84 -3.59 -19.26
CA HIS A 17 -7.14 -4.87 -19.22
C HIS A 17 -7.54 -5.71 -18.00
N PHE A 18 -7.60 -5.12 -16.80
CA PHE A 18 -8.08 -5.87 -15.63
C PHE A 18 -9.49 -6.40 -15.85
N ALA A 19 -10.37 -5.62 -16.48
CA ALA A 19 -11.70 -6.08 -16.85
C ALA A 19 -11.69 -7.27 -17.83
N LYS A 20 -10.75 -7.29 -18.78
CA LYS A 20 -10.59 -8.41 -19.73
C LYS A 20 -9.95 -9.64 -19.10
N ALA A 21 -8.91 -9.45 -18.28
CA ALA A 21 -8.13 -10.53 -17.69
C ALA A 21 -8.83 -11.17 -16.48
N GLU A 22 -9.64 -10.39 -15.74
CA GLU A 22 -10.31 -10.81 -14.51
C GLU A 22 -11.69 -10.13 -14.43
N PRO A 23 -12.73 -10.64 -15.11
CA PRO A 23 -14.05 -10.00 -15.12
C PRO A 23 -14.66 -9.81 -13.73
N SER A 24 -14.37 -10.71 -12.79
CA SER A 24 -14.76 -10.59 -11.37
C SER A 24 -14.17 -9.35 -10.69
N TRP A 25 -13.03 -8.84 -11.16
CA TRP A 25 -12.43 -7.60 -10.67
C TRP A 25 -13.34 -6.39 -10.93
N VAL A 26 -14.07 -6.35 -12.06
CA VAL A 26 -15.00 -5.25 -12.35
C VAL A 26 -16.13 -5.22 -11.32
N ALA A 27 -16.71 -6.38 -11.05
CA ALA A 27 -17.75 -6.54 -10.03
C ALA A 27 -17.22 -6.10 -8.65
N MET A 28 -16.01 -6.55 -8.28
CA MET A 28 -15.34 -6.13 -7.04
C MET A 28 -15.14 -4.61 -7.02
N PHE A 29 -14.56 -4.01 -8.05
CA PHE A 29 -14.26 -2.59 -8.09
C PHE A 29 -15.51 -1.71 -8.00
N VAL A 30 -16.62 -2.14 -8.61
CA VAL A 30 -17.92 -1.44 -8.53
C VAL A 30 -18.56 -1.61 -7.15
N LEU A 31 -18.65 -2.84 -6.66
CA LEU A 31 -19.45 -3.16 -5.47
C LEU A 31 -18.71 -2.93 -4.15
N ALA A 32 -17.39 -3.15 -4.10
CA ALA A 32 -16.57 -2.97 -2.90
C ALA A 32 -16.41 -1.50 -2.47
N ARG A 33 -16.88 -0.54 -3.29
CA ARG A 33 -16.99 0.88 -2.95
C ARG A 33 -18.02 1.14 -1.86
N PHE A 34 -19.08 0.32 -1.80
CA PHE A 34 -20.20 0.55 -0.91
C PHE A 34 -19.90 -0.04 0.47
N SER A 35 -19.97 0.80 1.50
CA SER A 35 -19.72 0.38 2.88
C SER A 35 -20.71 -0.71 3.32
N LEU A 36 -21.94 -0.72 2.77
CA LEU A 36 -22.91 -1.78 3.03
C LEU A 36 -22.42 -3.14 2.52
N VAL A 37 -21.92 -3.22 1.28
CA VAL A 37 -21.38 -4.46 0.70
C VAL A 37 -20.22 -4.97 1.53
N ARG A 38 -19.29 -4.08 1.92
CA ARG A 38 -18.15 -4.42 2.79
C ARG A 38 -18.62 -4.95 4.16
N ARG A 39 -19.68 -4.38 4.75
CA ARG A 39 -20.24 -4.85 6.04
C ARG A 39 -20.98 -6.18 5.91
N LEU A 40 -21.69 -6.43 4.82
CA LEU A 40 -22.36 -7.71 4.61
C LEU A 40 -21.35 -8.84 4.42
N ALA A 41 -20.18 -8.56 3.84
CA ALA A 41 -19.07 -9.51 3.80
C ALA A 41 -18.53 -9.90 5.20
N TRP A 42 -18.80 -9.10 6.25
CA TRP A 42 -18.48 -9.41 7.66
C TRP A 42 -19.53 -10.30 8.36
N ALA A 43 -20.73 -10.45 7.81
CA ALA A 43 -21.85 -11.08 8.51
C ALA A 43 -21.78 -12.62 8.58
N ARG A 44 -20.73 -13.24 8.03
CA ARG A 44 -20.51 -14.70 8.15
C ARG A 44 -19.44 -14.97 9.21
N PRO A 45 -19.82 -15.19 10.47
CA PRO A 45 -18.87 -15.72 11.45
C PRO A 45 -18.41 -17.09 10.96
N ARG A 46 -17.09 -17.25 10.85
CA ARG A 46 -16.46 -18.56 10.65
C ARG A 46 -15.63 -18.85 11.89
N ASN A 47 -15.91 -19.97 12.54
CA ASN A 47 -15.06 -20.50 13.58
C ASN A 47 -13.76 -20.93 12.91
N TRP A 48 -12.73 -20.11 13.05
CA TRP A 48 -11.40 -20.43 12.56
C TRP A 48 -10.49 -20.71 13.74
N SER A 49 -9.80 -21.85 13.72
CA SER A 49 -8.70 -22.11 14.62
C SER A 49 -7.47 -21.39 14.10
N MET A 50 -6.92 -20.49 14.92
CA MET A 50 -5.65 -19.82 14.61
C MET A 50 -4.55 -20.88 14.61
N PRO A 51 -3.91 -21.16 13.45
CA PRO A 51 -2.81 -22.10 13.41
C PRO A 51 -1.67 -21.57 14.29
N ARG A 52 -1.15 -22.39 15.20
CA ARG A 52 0.06 -22.05 15.96
C ARG A 52 1.29 -22.20 15.06
N GLY A 53 1.50 -21.23 14.18
CA GLY A 53 2.76 -21.07 13.45
C GLY A 53 3.78 -20.32 14.31
N SER A 54 5.06 -20.50 14.01
CA SER A 54 6.08 -19.60 14.54
C SER A 54 5.87 -18.20 13.96
N THR A 55 6.11 -17.17 14.78
CA THR A 55 6.07 -15.78 14.36
C THR A 55 7.37 -15.10 14.72
N ILE A 56 7.80 -14.16 13.86
CA ILE A 56 8.93 -13.27 14.12
C ILE A 56 8.53 -12.04 14.95
N PHE A 57 7.25 -11.93 15.33
CA PHE A 57 6.67 -10.80 16.05
C PHE A 57 6.23 -11.24 17.47
N GLU A 58 7.19 -11.57 18.32
CA GLU A 58 6.96 -12.28 19.60
C GLU A 58 5.99 -11.59 20.57
N GLU A 59 5.90 -10.25 20.54
CA GLU A 59 5.09 -9.46 21.49
C GLU A 59 3.71 -9.03 20.94
N ALA A 60 3.40 -9.33 19.68
CA ALA A 60 2.22 -8.78 19.02
C ALA A 60 1.02 -9.74 19.05
N ASP A 61 -0.14 -9.23 19.47
CA ASP A 61 -1.39 -10.00 19.51
C ASP A 61 -2.30 -9.70 18.31
N ALA A 62 -2.68 -10.75 17.58
CA ALA A 62 -3.54 -10.60 16.40
C ALA A 62 -4.93 -10.03 16.73
N GLY A 63 -5.47 -10.37 17.90
CA GLY A 63 -6.78 -9.92 18.36
C GLY A 63 -6.80 -8.42 18.65
N GLU A 64 -5.77 -7.92 19.33
CA GLU A 64 -5.55 -6.51 19.64
C GLU A 64 -5.37 -5.68 18.36
N ILE A 65 -4.52 -6.16 17.44
CA ILE A 65 -4.31 -5.50 16.15
C ILE A 65 -5.64 -5.41 15.40
N ALA A 66 -6.37 -6.51 15.28
CA ALA A 66 -7.67 -6.53 14.61
C ALA A 66 -8.70 -5.63 15.32
N ALA A 67 -8.68 -5.53 16.64
CA ALA A 67 -9.54 -4.63 17.40
C ALA A 67 -9.20 -3.15 17.14
N SER A 68 -7.91 -2.81 17.06
CA SER A 68 -7.46 -1.46 16.70
C SER A 68 -7.85 -1.09 15.26
N LEU A 69 -7.65 -2.01 14.31
CA LEU A 69 -8.11 -1.82 12.93
C LEU A 69 -9.61 -1.61 12.86
N ARG A 70 -10.41 -2.40 13.61
CA ARG A 70 -11.86 -2.20 13.68
C ARG A 70 -12.13 -0.78 14.16
N ARG A 71 -11.63 -0.39 15.33
CA ARG A 71 -11.88 0.90 15.99
C ARG A 71 -11.43 2.10 15.17
N ASP A 72 -10.18 2.09 14.74
CA ASP A 72 -9.45 3.26 14.26
C ASP A 72 -8.98 3.15 12.81
N GLY A 73 -9.01 1.96 12.22
CA GLY A 73 -8.51 1.69 10.85
C GLY A 73 -6.99 1.55 10.78
N LEU A 74 -6.31 1.65 11.92
CA LEU A 74 -4.86 1.69 12.02
C LEU A 74 -4.39 1.01 13.32
N TYR A 75 -3.27 0.28 13.24
CA TYR A 75 -2.51 -0.23 14.38
C TYR A 75 -1.04 0.12 14.21
N ARG A 76 -0.39 0.58 15.29
CA ARG A 76 1.04 0.83 15.36
C ARG A 76 1.51 0.83 16.82
N PRO A 77 2.78 0.49 17.11
CA PRO A 77 3.77 -0.03 16.16
C PRO A 77 3.65 -1.54 15.95
N LEU A 78 4.07 -2.02 14.79
CA LEU A 78 4.45 -3.42 14.55
C LEU A 78 5.92 -3.43 14.13
N LYS A 79 6.77 -4.22 14.76
CA LYS A 79 8.23 -4.08 14.59
C LYS A 79 8.86 -5.33 13.97
N LEU A 80 9.63 -5.16 12.90
CA LEU A 80 10.48 -6.22 12.37
C LEU A 80 11.74 -6.38 13.22
N PRO A 81 12.22 -7.62 13.42
CA PRO A 81 13.54 -7.87 13.98
C PRO A 81 14.66 -7.23 13.14
N ALA A 82 15.73 -6.78 13.80
CA ALA A 82 16.81 -6.02 13.16
C ALA A 82 17.54 -6.84 12.08
N GLU A 83 17.68 -8.14 12.29
CA GLU A 83 18.28 -9.08 11.34
C GLU A 83 17.44 -9.23 10.06
N ILE A 84 16.10 -9.20 10.18
CA ILE A 84 15.19 -9.20 9.04
C ILE A 84 15.38 -7.93 8.23
N VAL A 85 15.42 -6.79 8.90
CA VAL A 85 15.65 -5.47 8.26
C VAL A 85 17.00 -5.47 7.54
N ALA A 86 18.07 -5.95 8.17
CA ALA A 86 19.40 -6.02 7.60
C ALA A 86 19.46 -6.89 6.34
N GLU A 87 18.83 -8.07 6.37
CA GLU A 87 18.76 -8.98 5.21
C GLU A 87 18.05 -8.33 4.02
N ILE A 88 16.89 -7.70 4.27
CA ILE A 88 16.11 -7.03 3.21
C ILE A 88 16.87 -5.81 2.66
N MET A 89 17.52 -5.03 3.53
CA MET A 89 18.33 -3.87 3.13
C MET A 89 19.51 -4.30 2.25
N ALA A 90 20.21 -5.37 2.62
CA ALA A 90 21.33 -5.91 1.84
C ALA A 90 20.88 -6.42 0.47
N PHE A 91 19.67 -7.00 0.38
CA PHE A 91 19.05 -7.34 -0.90
C PHE A 91 18.75 -6.08 -1.73
N ALA A 92 18.05 -5.11 -1.13
CA ALA A 92 17.61 -3.90 -1.81
C ALA A 92 18.80 -3.09 -2.39
N GLN A 93 19.91 -3.00 -1.67
CA GLN A 93 21.09 -2.24 -2.11
C GLN A 93 21.85 -2.90 -3.28
N ARG A 94 21.71 -4.22 -3.46
CA ARG A 94 22.45 -5.00 -4.47
C ARG A 94 21.62 -5.36 -5.69
N MET A 95 20.31 -5.50 -5.52
CA MET A 95 19.39 -5.80 -6.59
C MET A 95 18.93 -4.51 -7.28
N PRO A 96 19.03 -4.38 -8.62
CA PRO A 96 18.46 -3.23 -9.29
C PRO A 96 16.93 -3.22 -9.21
N CYS A 97 16.36 -2.03 -9.19
CA CYS A 97 14.92 -1.77 -9.18
C CYS A 97 14.50 -1.02 -10.45
N PHE A 98 13.18 -0.91 -10.66
CA PHE A 98 12.59 -0.33 -11.86
C PHE A 98 11.99 1.05 -11.57
N ALA A 99 12.42 2.05 -12.32
CA ALA A 99 12.02 3.44 -12.13
C ALA A 99 10.53 3.64 -12.44
N ASP A 100 9.76 4.12 -11.47
CA ASP A 100 8.32 4.37 -11.59
C ASP A 100 7.52 3.19 -12.17
N LYS A 101 7.97 1.95 -11.87
CA LYS A 101 7.41 0.66 -12.36
C LYS A 101 7.64 0.35 -13.84
N ASP A 102 8.54 1.08 -14.49
CA ASP A 102 8.92 0.86 -15.88
C ASP A 102 10.03 -0.21 -15.96
N ARG A 103 9.68 -1.39 -16.49
CA ARG A 103 10.61 -2.53 -16.62
C ARG A 103 11.79 -2.25 -17.56
N SER A 104 11.70 -1.25 -18.43
CA SER A 104 12.81 -0.85 -19.31
C SER A 104 13.82 0.07 -18.62
N ALA A 105 13.45 0.67 -17.48
CA ALA A 105 14.23 1.65 -16.75
C ALA A 105 14.79 1.07 -15.44
N GLU A 106 15.73 0.13 -15.58
CA GLU A 106 16.40 -0.53 -14.46
C GLU A 106 17.57 0.29 -13.92
N PHE A 107 17.73 0.34 -12.60
CA PHE A 107 18.85 1.01 -11.95
C PHE A 107 19.09 0.50 -10.52
N LEU A 108 20.32 0.61 -10.04
CA LEU A 108 20.63 0.40 -8.62
C LEU A 108 20.26 1.66 -7.82
N PRO A 109 19.67 1.53 -6.61
CA PRO A 109 19.24 2.68 -5.82
C PRO A 109 20.34 3.72 -5.56
N ARG A 110 21.59 3.27 -5.35
CA ARG A 110 22.76 4.14 -5.17
C ARG A 110 23.10 4.99 -6.40
N ASP A 111 22.69 4.55 -7.59
CA ASP A 111 22.99 5.19 -8.88
C ASP A 111 21.82 6.07 -9.38
N ILE A 112 20.87 6.43 -8.50
CA ILE A 112 19.68 7.23 -8.84
C ILE A 112 20.01 8.51 -9.62
N GLY A 113 21.10 9.21 -9.28
CA GLY A 113 21.53 10.41 -9.99
C GLY A 113 21.86 10.14 -11.45
N GLN A 114 22.63 9.08 -11.71
CA GLN A 114 22.96 8.66 -13.09
C GLN A 114 21.72 8.15 -13.83
N ALA A 115 20.85 7.40 -13.15
CA ALA A 115 19.61 6.89 -13.73
C ALA A 115 18.69 8.04 -14.19
N GLN A 116 18.52 9.07 -13.36
CA GLN A 116 17.74 10.26 -13.73
C GLN A 116 18.36 11.02 -14.91
N ALA A 117 19.69 11.17 -14.94
CA ALA A 117 20.40 11.83 -16.03
C ALA A 117 20.22 11.08 -17.37
N ARG A 118 20.38 9.75 -17.36
CA ARG A 118 20.18 8.90 -18.55
C ARG A 118 18.72 8.93 -19.03
N ARG A 119 17.77 8.96 -18.09
CA ARG A 119 16.32 8.97 -18.41
C ARG A 119 15.82 10.34 -18.87
N GLY A 120 16.53 11.42 -18.53
CA GLY A 120 16.09 12.80 -18.78
C GLY A 120 14.80 13.19 -18.05
N LYS A 121 14.41 12.43 -17.01
CA LYS A 121 13.19 12.63 -16.22
C LYS A 121 13.44 12.29 -14.75
N ALA A 122 12.78 13.01 -13.85
CA ALA A 122 12.80 12.70 -12.43
C ALA A 122 12.25 11.29 -12.17
N ILE A 123 12.91 10.55 -11.28
CA ILE A 123 12.47 9.22 -10.83
C ILE A 123 11.92 9.40 -9.42
N VAL A 124 10.63 9.14 -9.22
CA VAL A 124 9.98 9.34 -7.91
C VAL A 124 10.08 8.07 -7.09
N THR A 125 9.91 6.91 -7.72
CA THR A 125 9.98 5.61 -7.05
C THR A 125 10.83 4.59 -7.79
N GLY A 126 11.39 3.64 -7.05
CA GLY A 126 12.09 2.47 -7.59
C GLY A 126 11.47 1.19 -7.06
N HIS A 127 10.83 0.39 -7.90
CA HIS A 127 10.07 -0.79 -7.49
C HIS A 127 10.81 -2.09 -7.85
N TYR A 128 10.79 -3.08 -6.96
CA TYR A 128 11.41 -4.39 -7.23
C TYR A 128 10.51 -5.34 -8.02
N LEU A 129 9.19 -5.07 -8.08
CA LEU A 129 8.19 -5.88 -8.78
C LEU A 129 8.34 -7.38 -8.39
N ASP A 130 8.47 -8.27 -9.37
CA ASP A 130 8.64 -9.71 -9.18
C ASP A 130 9.97 -10.10 -8.54
N ARG A 131 10.96 -9.22 -8.52
CA ARG A 131 12.23 -9.47 -7.80
C ARG A 131 12.06 -9.48 -6.29
N THR A 132 10.98 -8.90 -5.77
CA THR A 132 10.69 -8.87 -4.33
C THR A 132 10.71 -10.28 -3.72
N GLU A 133 10.25 -11.29 -4.46
CA GLU A 133 10.19 -12.68 -3.98
C GLU A 133 11.54 -13.41 -4.01
N GLN A 134 12.59 -12.79 -4.56
CA GLN A 134 13.95 -13.34 -4.56
C GLN A 134 14.66 -13.14 -3.22
N CYS A 135 14.09 -12.33 -2.30
CA CYS A 135 14.62 -12.13 -0.97
C CYS A 135 13.93 -13.09 0.03
N PRO A 136 14.67 -14.05 0.63
CA PRO A 136 14.08 -15.01 1.58
C PRO A 136 13.43 -14.34 2.79
N ALA A 137 14.05 -13.29 3.36
CA ALA A 137 13.41 -12.50 4.42
C ALA A 137 12.05 -11.94 4.01
N LEU A 138 11.89 -11.37 2.81
CA LEU A 138 10.60 -10.83 2.36
C LEU A 138 9.52 -11.91 2.27
N VAL A 139 9.87 -13.08 1.72
CA VAL A 139 8.97 -14.23 1.67
C VAL A 139 8.62 -14.73 3.08
N ARG A 140 9.60 -14.77 4.00
CA ARG A 140 9.40 -15.14 5.40
C ARG A 140 8.42 -14.19 6.09
N VAL A 141 8.59 -12.87 5.97
CA VAL A 141 7.66 -11.89 6.57
C VAL A 141 6.26 -12.02 5.94
N ALA A 142 6.15 -12.14 4.61
CA ALA A 142 4.87 -12.22 3.93
C ALA A 142 4.04 -13.46 4.30
N ASN A 143 4.71 -14.54 4.74
CA ASN A 143 4.08 -15.78 5.17
C ASN A 143 4.08 -15.96 6.70
N ASP A 144 4.41 -14.90 7.46
CA ASP A 144 4.43 -14.98 8.93
C ASP A 144 3.03 -15.26 9.49
N ALA A 145 2.96 -16.17 10.47
CA ALA A 145 1.72 -16.63 11.06
C ALA A 145 0.90 -15.48 11.66
N LEU A 146 1.54 -14.51 12.33
CA LEU A 146 0.84 -13.38 12.95
C LEU A 146 0.11 -12.54 11.91
N LEU A 147 0.75 -12.23 10.78
CA LEU A 147 0.13 -11.35 9.77
C LEU A 147 -1.11 -12.02 9.15
N MET A 148 -1.02 -13.33 8.91
CA MET A 148 -2.15 -14.12 8.43
C MET A 148 -3.28 -14.17 9.45
N ASP A 149 -2.92 -14.29 10.73
CA ASP A 149 -3.85 -14.33 11.86
C ASP A 149 -4.56 -13.00 12.09
N VAL A 150 -3.85 -11.87 11.98
CA VAL A 150 -4.45 -10.52 11.93
C VAL A 150 -5.43 -10.42 10.76
N ALA A 151 -5.03 -10.88 9.58
CA ALA A 151 -5.89 -10.85 8.40
C ALA A 151 -7.16 -11.67 8.62
N ARG A 152 -7.07 -12.87 9.22
CA ARG A 152 -8.23 -13.72 9.56
C ARG A 152 -9.15 -13.02 10.56
N ALA A 153 -8.57 -12.55 11.66
CA ALA A 153 -9.30 -11.90 12.74
C ALA A 153 -10.01 -10.59 12.30
N TYR A 154 -9.43 -9.86 11.33
CA TYR A 154 -10.03 -8.64 10.82
C TYR A 154 -10.98 -8.85 9.62
N LEU A 155 -10.63 -9.75 8.70
CA LEU A 155 -11.40 -9.97 7.48
C LEU A 155 -12.57 -10.96 7.68
N GLY A 156 -12.48 -11.88 8.64
CA GLY A 156 -13.53 -12.85 8.97
C GLY A 156 -13.63 -14.01 7.98
N GLY A 157 -12.54 -14.35 7.30
CA GLY A 157 -12.52 -15.38 6.26
C GLY A 157 -11.17 -16.08 6.15
N ASP A 158 -10.91 -16.70 5.00
CA ASP A 158 -9.62 -17.29 4.64
C ASP A 158 -8.85 -16.27 3.77
N PRO A 159 -8.04 -15.39 4.38
CA PRO A 159 -7.29 -14.39 3.65
C PRO A 159 -6.17 -15.02 2.85
N LYS A 160 -5.88 -14.41 1.71
CA LYS A 160 -4.78 -14.74 0.82
C LYS A 160 -3.82 -13.57 0.77
N LEU A 161 -2.54 -13.86 0.62
CA LEU A 161 -1.56 -12.83 0.27
C LEU A 161 -1.90 -12.31 -1.13
N ILE A 162 -2.35 -11.07 -1.22
CA ILE A 162 -2.77 -10.45 -2.49
C ILE A 162 -1.73 -9.51 -3.08
N ARG A 163 -0.72 -9.13 -2.30
CA ARG A 163 0.34 -8.21 -2.72
C ARG A 163 1.56 -8.33 -1.81
N LEU A 164 2.74 -8.30 -2.44
CA LEU A 164 4.02 -8.14 -1.77
C LEU A 164 4.85 -7.14 -2.57
N ARG A 165 5.20 -6.00 -1.97
CA ARG A 165 5.93 -4.93 -2.64
C ARG A 165 7.06 -4.41 -1.80
N LEU A 166 8.22 -4.26 -2.42
CA LEU A 166 9.33 -3.47 -1.93
C LEU A 166 9.55 -2.30 -2.89
N TRP A 167 9.69 -1.08 -2.38
CA TRP A 167 10.04 0.07 -3.21
C TRP A 167 10.74 1.20 -2.45
N TRP A 168 11.57 1.90 -3.20
CA TRP A 168 12.16 3.18 -2.81
C TRP A 168 11.25 4.34 -3.19
N SER A 169 11.22 5.36 -2.36
CA SER A 169 10.74 6.71 -2.68
C SER A 169 11.93 7.67 -2.60
N PHE A 170 12.18 8.43 -3.66
CA PHE A 170 13.37 9.31 -3.76
C PHE A 170 12.98 10.79 -3.71
N PRO A 171 13.90 11.68 -3.25
CA PRO A 171 13.76 13.11 -3.42
C PRO A 171 13.70 13.47 -4.91
N ALA A 172 12.57 14.03 -5.33
CA ALA A 172 12.32 14.35 -6.74
C ALA A 172 11.69 15.74 -6.88
N PRO A 173 12.43 16.83 -6.59
CA PRO A 173 11.89 18.20 -6.61
C PRO A 173 11.37 18.60 -8.00
N ALA A 174 12.00 18.08 -9.07
CA ALA A 174 11.58 18.30 -10.45
C ALA A 174 10.39 17.42 -10.89
N ALA A 175 9.83 16.59 -10.02
CA ALA A 175 8.67 15.76 -10.36
C ALA A 175 7.45 16.66 -10.65
N SER A 176 6.66 16.27 -11.65
CA SER A 176 5.36 16.89 -11.93
C SER A 176 4.31 16.48 -10.87
N GLU A 177 3.22 17.25 -10.76
CA GLU A 177 2.03 16.87 -9.97
C GLU A 177 1.49 15.50 -10.40
N GLY A 178 1.56 15.19 -11.70
CA GLY A 178 1.17 13.90 -12.25
C GLY A 178 2.01 12.75 -11.69
N GLN A 179 3.34 12.90 -11.67
CA GLN A 179 4.26 11.90 -11.11
C GLN A 179 4.03 11.71 -9.60
N ARG A 180 3.93 12.80 -8.83
CA ARG A 180 3.60 12.72 -7.39
C ARG A 180 2.30 11.98 -7.14
N ARG A 181 1.25 12.31 -7.88
CA ARG A 181 -0.05 11.62 -7.77
C ARG A 181 0.02 10.15 -8.15
N LEU A 182 0.79 9.80 -9.17
CA LEU A 182 1.03 8.41 -9.55
C LEU A 182 1.82 7.64 -8.48
N ALA A 183 2.64 8.32 -7.69
CA ALA A 183 3.34 7.79 -6.53
C ALA A 183 2.53 7.88 -5.23
N ALA A 184 1.22 8.24 -5.30
CA ALA A 184 0.35 8.41 -4.13
C ALA A 184 0.86 9.45 -3.10
N GLN A 185 1.68 10.40 -3.57
CA GLN A 185 2.24 11.47 -2.74
C GLN A 185 1.35 12.71 -2.75
N ASP A 186 1.17 13.31 -1.57
CA ASP A 186 0.46 14.56 -1.28
C ASP A 186 -1.01 14.57 -1.76
N HIS A 187 -1.60 13.39 -1.91
CA HIS A 187 -2.99 13.24 -2.32
C HIS A 187 -3.69 12.15 -1.54
N TYR A 188 -4.62 12.56 -0.67
CA TYR A 188 -5.47 11.61 0.05
C TYR A 188 -6.28 10.76 -0.91
N HIS A 189 -6.24 9.46 -0.67
CA HIS A 189 -7.03 8.47 -1.37
C HIS A 189 -7.34 7.32 -0.43
N TYR A 190 -8.21 6.43 -0.88
CA TYR A 190 -8.38 5.11 -0.30
C TYR A 190 -8.20 4.08 -1.42
N ASP A 191 -7.89 2.85 -1.05
CA ASP A 191 -7.68 1.77 -2.00
C ASP A 191 -8.86 0.81 -2.03
N LEU A 192 -9.03 0.22 -3.21
CA LEU A 192 -9.95 -0.88 -3.49
C LEU A 192 -9.16 -2.01 -4.14
N GLY A 193 -8.22 -2.58 -3.38
CA GLY A 193 -7.37 -3.65 -3.86
C GLY A 193 -8.06 -5.01 -3.90
N ASP A 194 -9.13 -5.21 -3.12
CA ASP A 194 -9.98 -6.40 -3.09
C ASP A 194 -11.35 -6.03 -2.46
N TRP A 195 -12.28 -6.99 -2.37
CA TRP A 195 -13.56 -6.85 -1.68
C TRP A 195 -13.39 -6.25 -0.29
N ARG A 196 -12.37 -6.75 0.43
CA ARG A 196 -11.81 -6.19 1.65
C ARG A 196 -10.32 -6.52 1.70
N GLU A 197 -9.53 -5.62 2.26
CA GLU A 197 -8.08 -5.73 2.29
C GLU A 197 -7.58 -5.26 3.65
N ILE A 198 -6.46 -5.82 4.11
CA ILE A 198 -5.58 -5.17 5.07
C ILE A 198 -4.23 -4.93 4.43
N LYS A 199 -3.54 -3.89 4.86
CA LYS A 199 -2.15 -3.64 4.47
C LYS A 199 -1.27 -3.55 5.70
N VAL A 200 -0.13 -4.22 5.63
CA VAL A 200 0.94 -4.17 6.61
C VAL A 200 2.11 -3.46 5.93
N PHE A 201 2.63 -2.42 6.58
CA PHE A 201 3.75 -1.66 6.09
C PHE A 201 4.91 -1.67 7.08
N PHE A 202 6.13 -1.70 6.55
CA PHE A 202 7.34 -1.52 7.34
C PHE A 202 8.27 -0.52 6.66
N TYR A 203 8.86 0.37 7.45
CA TYR A 203 9.97 1.21 7.04
C TYR A 203 11.27 0.44 7.18
N LEU A 204 12.09 0.38 6.13
CA LEU A 204 13.40 -0.30 6.18
C LEU A 204 14.57 0.70 6.30
N THR A 205 14.23 1.98 6.26
CA THR A 205 15.10 3.13 6.55
C THR A 205 14.39 4.01 7.57
N PRO A 206 15.08 4.79 8.41
CA PRO A 206 14.43 5.77 9.27
C PRO A 206 13.57 6.76 8.48
N VAL A 207 12.40 7.12 9.02
CA VAL A 207 11.42 8.01 8.39
C VAL A 207 11.08 9.16 9.33
N ASP A 208 11.69 10.30 9.05
CA ASP A 208 11.34 11.60 9.63
C ASP A 208 10.38 12.38 8.72
N ALA A 209 10.10 13.65 9.04
CA ALA A 209 9.21 14.51 8.26
C ALA A 209 9.68 14.78 6.83
N LYS A 210 10.97 14.60 6.52
CA LYS A 210 11.57 14.85 5.20
C LYS A 210 11.70 13.58 4.36
N ALA A 211 11.62 12.41 4.99
CA ALA A 211 11.63 11.09 4.33
C ALA A 211 10.26 10.69 3.72
N GLY A 212 9.30 11.62 3.70
CA GLY A 212 7.98 11.43 3.09
C GLY A 212 7.08 10.46 3.85
N PRO A 213 6.84 10.64 5.16
CA PRO A 213 6.07 9.72 6.01
C PRO A 213 4.68 9.44 5.44
N HIS A 214 4.17 8.25 5.78
CA HIS A 214 2.79 7.89 5.47
C HIS A 214 1.84 8.66 6.39
N VAL A 215 0.66 9.02 5.91
CA VAL A 215 -0.35 9.77 6.66
C VAL A 215 -1.68 9.04 6.53
N TYR A 216 -2.30 8.72 7.67
CA TYR A 216 -3.58 8.04 7.74
C TYR A 216 -4.60 8.89 8.48
N ILE A 217 -5.87 8.84 8.07
CA ILE A 217 -6.98 9.48 8.76
C ILE A 217 -7.74 8.43 9.58
N LYS A 218 -7.58 8.45 10.90
CA LYS A 218 -8.26 7.52 11.80
C LYS A 218 -9.77 7.52 11.55
N ARG A 219 -10.38 6.34 11.63
CA ARG A 219 -11.84 6.10 11.55
C ARG A 219 -12.48 6.46 10.21
N SER A 220 -11.71 6.93 9.23
CA SER A 220 -12.25 7.27 7.91
C SER A 220 -12.75 6.05 7.13
N HIS A 221 -12.17 4.86 7.37
CA HIS A 221 -12.56 3.59 6.76
C HIS A 221 -14.03 3.20 7.01
N ARG A 222 -14.64 3.69 8.09
CA ARG A 222 -16.05 3.39 8.45
C ARG A 222 -17.03 4.52 8.14
N ALA A 223 -16.54 5.67 7.66
CA ALA A 223 -17.31 6.92 7.62
C ALA A 223 -17.29 7.63 6.25
N HIS A 224 -17.09 6.87 5.17
CA HIS A 224 -17.23 7.36 3.79
C HIS A 224 -18.59 7.98 3.53
N SER A 225 -18.61 9.17 2.92
CA SER A 225 -19.87 9.79 2.51
C SER A 225 -20.50 9.00 1.35
N LEU A 226 -21.80 9.20 1.10
CA LEU A 226 -22.43 8.66 -0.10
C LEU A 226 -21.76 9.18 -1.37
N ALA A 227 -21.32 10.44 -1.37
CA ALA A 227 -20.55 11.02 -2.46
C ALA A 227 -19.21 10.30 -2.68
N ASP A 228 -18.58 9.81 -1.60
CA ASP A 228 -17.37 9.00 -1.71
C ASP A 228 -17.62 7.65 -2.34
N GLN A 229 -18.67 6.96 -1.90
CA GLN A 229 -19.04 5.64 -2.37
C GLN A 229 -19.51 5.64 -3.84
N LEU A 230 -20.17 6.72 -4.28
CA LEU A 230 -20.67 6.86 -5.65
C LEU A 230 -19.61 7.43 -6.63
N SER A 231 -18.51 7.98 -6.12
CA SER A 231 -17.49 8.57 -6.98
C SER A 231 -16.64 7.51 -7.67
N PRO A 232 -16.37 7.65 -8.99
CA PRO A 232 -15.39 6.80 -9.65
C PRO A 232 -13.95 7.13 -9.20
N PHE A 233 -13.72 8.28 -8.56
CA PHE A 233 -12.41 8.71 -8.06
C PHE A 233 -12.26 8.39 -6.58
N LEU A 234 -11.21 7.66 -6.25
CA LEU A 234 -10.90 7.29 -4.86
C LEU A 234 -10.11 8.40 -4.11
N GLY A 235 -9.60 9.39 -4.85
CA GLY A 235 -8.82 10.49 -4.29
C GLY A 235 -9.65 11.71 -3.92
N ARG A 236 -9.31 12.39 -2.82
CA ARG A 236 -9.97 13.62 -2.35
C ARG A 236 -8.97 14.73 -2.02
N PRO A 237 -9.31 16.00 -2.26
CA PRO A 237 -8.51 17.13 -1.80
C PRO A 237 -8.36 17.13 -0.28
N ARG A 238 -7.17 17.47 0.22
CA ARG A 238 -6.87 17.59 1.66
C ARG A 238 -7.92 18.42 2.42
N ARG A 239 -8.34 19.57 1.87
CA ARG A 239 -9.35 20.43 2.52
C ARG A 239 -10.68 19.71 2.75
N GLU A 240 -11.09 18.83 1.84
CA GLU A 240 -12.35 18.07 1.98
C GLU A 240 -12.22 16.97 3.02
N VAL A 241 -11.12 16.23 2.99
CA VAL A 241 -10.81 15.18 3.97
C VAL A 241 -10.75 15.78 5.38
N LEU A 242 -9.99 16.86 5.57
CA LEU A 242 -9.83 17.49 6.89
C LEU A 242 -11.13 18.13 7.40
N ARG A 243 -11.93 18.74 6.53
CA ARG A 243 -13.25 19.28 6.92
C ARG A 243 -14.18 18.17 7.40
N ARG A 244 -14.10 16.98 6.82
CA ARG A 244 -15.00 15.86 7.14
C ARG A 244 -14.56 15.08 8.38
N TYR A 245 -13.28 14.76 8.47
CA TYR A 245 -12.76 13.84 9.49
C TYR A 245 -12.03 14.55 10.62
N GLY A 246 -11.79 15.85 10.50
CA GLY A 246 -11.09 16.64 11.51
C GLY A 246 -9.57 16.47 11.45
N PRO A 247 -8.79 17.55 11.65
CA PRO A 247 -7.33 17.49 11.69
C PRO A 247 -6.79 16.64 12.85
N GLU A 248 -7.55 16.49 13.93
CA GLU A 248 -7.21 15.68 15.11
C GLU A 248 -7.16 14.17 14.84
N ASN A 249 -7.79 13.71 13.76
CA ASN A 249 -7.74 12.30 13.34
C ASN A 249 -6.60 12.02 12.33
N VAL A 250 -5.78 13.03 11.98
CA VAL A 250 -4.61 12.87 11.11
C VAL A 250 -3.47 12.27 11.91
N VAL A 251 -2.95 11.12 11.47
CA VAL A 251 -1.78 10.48 12.06
C VAL A 251 -0.66 10.48 11.03
N VAL A 252 0.45 11.15 11.35
CA VAL A 252 1.68 11.09 10.56
C VAL A 252 2.56 9.96 11.11
N LEU A 253 2.91 9.02 10.25
CA LEU A 253 3.63 7.80 10.57
C LEU A 253 5.13 8.03 10.37
N HIS A 254 5.78 8.55 11.40
CA HIS A 254 7.23 8.47 11.55
C HIS A 254 7.62 7.14 12.20
N GLY A 255 8.87 6.72 11.97
CA GLY A 255 9.44 5.57 12.65
C GLY A 255 10.86 5.24 12.20
N ASP A 256 11.57 4.49 13.04
CA ASP A 256 12.90 3.97 12.72
C ASP A 256 12.84 2.79 11.74
N ALA A 257 13.99 2.35 11.26
CA ALA A 257 14.07 1.14 10.45
C ALA A 257 13.56 -0.08 11.24
N GLY A 258 12.67 -0.86 10.64
CA GLY A 258 11.95 -1.97 11.24
C GLY A 258 10.59 -1.58 11.82
N GLU A 259 10.31 -0.30 12.08
CA GLU A 259 8.98 0.10 12.53
C GLU A 259 7.96 0.03 11.40
N GLY A 260 6.77 -0.42 11.76
CA GLY A 260 5.68 -0.67 10.85
C GLY A 260 4.32 -0.43 11.48
N PHE A 261 3.30 -0.61 10.65
CA PHE A 261 1.92 -0.37 10.99
C PHE A 261 1.01 -1.25 10.12
N VAL A 262 -0.20 -1.49 10.61
CA VAL A 262 -1.25 -2.18 9.89
C VAL A 262 -2.40 -1.22 9.67
N GLU A 263 -2.99 -1.19 8.48
CA GLU A 263 -4.12 -0.33 8.17
C GLU A 263 -5.23 -1.05 7.38
N ASP A 264 -6.46 -0.55 7.56
CA ASP A 264 -7.53 -0.76 6.58
C ASP A 264 -7.37 0.30 5.48
N PRO A 265 -7.00 -0.11 4.26
CA PRO A 265 -6.67 0.83 3.19
C PRO A 265 -7.93 1.46 2.58
N TYR A 266 -9.14 1.04 3.00
CA TYR A 266 -10.36 1.79 2.71
C TYR A 266 -10.41 3.10 3.51
N GLY A 267 -9.60 3.29 4.54
CA GLY A 267 -9.41 4.61 5.15
C GLY A 267 -8.63 5.56 4.24
N PHE A 268 -8.90 6.85 4.38
CA PHE A 268 -8.16 7.88 3.66
C PHE A 268 -6.71 7.96 4.16
N HIS A 269 -5.79 7.89 3.21
CA HIS A 269 -4.37 7.93 3.46
C HIS A 269 -3.60 8.52 2.28
N MET A 270 -2.32 8.81 2.50
CA MET A 270 -1.37 9.28 1.49
C MET A 270 0.06 9.04 1.94
N ALA A 271 1.01 9.02 1.01
CA ALA A 271 2.40 9.36 1.35
C ALA A 271 2.59 10.87 1.25
N THR A 272 3.53 11.43 1.98
CA THR A 272 4.03 12.79 1.70
C THR A 272 5.23 12.74 0.78
N SER A 273 5.53 13.83 0.07
CA SER A 273 6.71 13.87 -0.78
C SER A 273 8.01 13.77 0.01
N VAL A 274 8.94 12.98 -0.53
CA VAL A 274 10.31 12.87 -0.01
C VAL A 274 11.10 14.11 -0.43
N THR A 275 11.72 14.77 0.53
CA THR A 275 12.52 15.98 0.32
C THR A 275 13.94 15.87 0.90
N GLY A 276 14.18 14.90 1.77
CA GLY A 276 15.47 14.63 2.41
C GLY A 276 16.05 13.28 2.01
N SER A 277 15.98 12.30 2.90
CA SER A 277 16.54 10.97 2.68
C SER A 277 15.58 10.06 1.91
N PRO A 278 16.08 9.22 0.97
CA PRO A 278 15.27 8.19 0.34
C PRO A 278 14.66 7.23 1.37
N ARG A 279 13.43 6.80 1.12
CA ARG A 279 12.72 5.85 1.99
C ARG A 279 12.53 4.52 1.30
N LEU A 280 12.99 3.43 1.91
CA LEU A 280 12.63 2.06 1.51
C LEU A 280 11.44 1.57 2.33
N MET A 281 10.42 1.06 1.64
CA MET A 281 9.17 0.63 2.25
C MET A 281 8.76 -0.74 1.74
N LEU A 282 8.31 -1.59 2.68
CA LEU A 282 7.69 -2.88 2.44
C LEU A 282 6.17 -2.75 2.61
N GLU A 283 5.39 -3.31 1.69
CA GLU A 283 3.93 -3.48 1.78
C GLU A 283 3.59 -4.95 1.59
N ILE A 284 2.75 -5.47 2.48
CA ILE A 284 2.17 -6.80 2.42
C ILE A 284 0.65 -6.60 2.53
N SER A 285 -0.11 -7.12 1.57
CA SER A 285 -1.57 -7.02 1.62
C SER A 285 -2.23 -8.39 1.66
N PHE A 286 -3.32 -8.47 2.41
CA PHE A 286 -4.17 -9.65 2.47
C PHE A 286 -5.61 -9.33 2.08
N GLY A 287 -6.27 -10.25 1.36
CA GLY A 287 -7.67 -10.14 0.93
C GLY A 287 -8.26 -11.51 0.59
N PRO A 288 -9.59 -11.63 0.40
CA PRO A 288 -10.24 -12.92 0.16
C PRO A 288 -10.01 -13.51 -1.24
N SER A 289 -9.57 -12.71 -2.22
CA SER A 289 -9.49 -13.12 -3.62
C SER A 289 -8.08 -13.58 -4.00
N THR A 290 -7.98 -14.55 -4.92
CA THR A 290 -6.68 -14.87 -5.54
C THR A 290 -6.32 -13.76 -6.54
N PRO A 291 -5.21 -13.05 -6.39
CA PRO A 291 -4.85 -11.97 -7.31
C PRO A 291 -4.32 -12.53 -8.63
N SER A 292 -4.52 -11.79 -9.72
CA SER A 292 -3.69 -11.98 -10.93
C SER A 292 -2.25 -11.53 -10.67
N ARG A 293 -1.28 -12.13 -11.39
CA ARG A 293 0.17 -11.81 -11.25
C ARG A 293 0.45 -10.31 -11.32
N ARG A 294 -0.18 -9.58 -12.24
CA ARG A 294 0.00 -8.12 -12.38
C ARG A 294 -0.55 -7.33 -11.20
N ARG A 295 -1.70 -7.73 -10.64
CA ARG A 295 -2.25 -7.09 -9.43
C ARG A 295 -1.40 -7.34 -8.21
N TYR A 296 -0.77 -8.51 -8.14
CA TYR A 296 0.13 -8.89 -7.06
C TYR A 296 1.39 -8.03 -7.00
N TYR A 297 2.00 -7.68 -8.14
CA TYR A 297 3.16 -6.77 -8.18
C TYR A 297 2.81 -5.30 -8.49
N ASP A 298 1.52 -4.97 -8.57
CA ASP A 298 1.01 -3.62 -8.88
C ASP A 298 1.59 -3.03 -10.19
N GLU A 299 1.62 -3.87 -11.23
CA GLU A 299 2.07 -3.50 -12.57
C GLU A 299 1.01 -2.68 -13.33
N ARG A 300 1.46 -1.61 -14.02
CA ARG A 300 0.60 -0.80 -14.89
C ARG A 300 0.72 -1.24 -16.35
N ILE A 301 -0.35 -0.99 -17.13
CA ILE A 301 -0.33 -1.19 -18.58
C ILE A 301 -0.20 0.17 -19.25
N GLY A 302 0.86 0.30 -20.05
CA GLY A 302 1.24 1.52 -20.75
C GLY A 302 2.20 2.38 -19.93
N GLY A 303 3.48 2.03 -19.95
CA GLY A 303 4.56 3.01 -19.94
C GLY A 303 5.11 3.03 -21.35
N ASN A 304 5.09 4.18 -22.01
CA ASN A 304 6.12 4.45 -23.01
C ASN A 304 7.42 4.74 -22.27
#